data_AF-A0A1I8I112-F1
#
_entry.id   AF-A0A1I8I112-F1
#
_cell.length_a   1.000
_cell.length_b   1.000
_cell.length_c   1.000
_cell.angle_alpha   90.00
_cell.angle_beta   90.00
_cell.angle_gamma   90.00
#
_symmetry.space_group_name_H-M   'P 1'
#
loop_
_entity.id
_entity.type
_entity.pdbx_description
1 polymer ?
#
loop_
_entity_poly.entity_id
_entity_poly.type
_entity_poly.pdbx_seq_one_letter_code
_entity_poly.pdbx_strand_id
1 'polypeptide(L)'
;MSQPTQSACLGYLSFMTRHHVTVFVLTFCCYAFFHASRKAVSTVKDSLIKEWTPPNSSHPHLLPAANWQREPLFSSSKSAKEFTGVLDTAFLLAYSVGLYLSGILGDRYDQRKLMAGGMAGSAVTVFLFGYATELIHLYSVPVYVSLWLANGLLQSVGWPCCVAIIGKWFPERTHGFVFGIWSSCASVGNIIGNSLAALVVDYGYDLCFLLPASLLLGGACLILTSLIPDPIELQKPAVRRVSINEEENNEDESAARSPLLGNVEVTIASPRQRPPPLGVVGALKIEGVVLFALSYACLKLVNYAFFFWLPLYIQEKYGWTNAFSDELSSWYDVGGIIAGIICGLLSDLMWSRSPLLCLFLFLAMPALLAYSWSPEDRIVNAFLMAMAGFFVGGPANIISSATCADLGRRPELRGNAEALGTVTGIIDGTGSMGAALGQAAIPGIQAAYGWGWVFYLFVSMIGLSLLCVLPVLVRDIKRRFFSNNRAAEVQVAE
;
A
#
# COMPACT_ATOMS: atom_id res chain seq x y z
N MET A 1 -5.42 28.32 -27.13
CA MET A 1 -5.85 27.13 -26.36
C MET A 1 -5.92 27.49 -24.88
N SER A 2 -7.10 27.49 -24.30
CA SER A 2 -7.41 27.97 -22.94
C SER A 2 -6.72 27.13 -21.85
N GLN A 3 -6.11 27.79 -20.87
CA GLN A 3 -5.69 27.18 -19.61
C GLN A 3 -6.86 26.37 -19.01
N PRO A 4 -6.66 25.12 -18.55
CA PRO A 4 -7.71 24.41 -17.84
C PRO A 4 -7.79 24.98 -16.41
N THR A 5 -8.81 25.80 -16.17
CA THR A 5 -9.10 26.45 -14.90
C THR A 5 -9.16 25.47 -13.72
N GLN A 6 -8.79 25.95 -12.53
CA GLN A 6 -8.84 25.25 -11.23
C GLN A 6 -10.22 24.63 -10.90
N SER A 7 -11.28 25.07 -11.58
CA SER A 7 -12.67 24.65 -11.43
C SER A 7 -12.93 23.16 -11.77
N ALA A 8 -12.05 22.52 -12.54
CA ALA A 8 -12.27 21.16 -13.03
C ALA A 8 -12.06 20.05 -11.98
N CYS A 9 -11.22 20.28 -10.96
CA CYS A 9 -10.94 19.26 -9.95
C CYS A 9 -12.11 19.10 -8.96
N LEU A 10 -12.73 20.21 -8.54
CA LEU A 10 -13.94 20.19 -7.70
C LEU A 10 -15.21 19.80 -8.48
N GLY A 11 -15.30 20.11 -9.78
CA GLY A 11 -16.43 19.73 -10.62
C GLY A 11 -16.59 18.20 -10.80
N TYR A 12 -15.53 17.41 -10.59
CA TYR A 12 -15.56 15.96 -10.80
C TYR A 12 -16.34 15.19 -9.73
N LEU A 13 -16.48 15.74 -8.51
CA LEU A 13 -17.35 15.15 -7.48
C LEU A 13 -18.80 15.00 -7.98
N SER A 14 -19.22 15.83 -8.95
CA SER A 14 -20.56 15.74 -9.57
C SER A 14 -20.73 14.59 -10.57
N PHE A 15 -19.63 13.96 -11.04
CA PHE A 15 -19.66 12.86 -12.01
C PHE A 15 -19.45 11.48 -11.37
N MET A 16 -19.24 11.41 -10.05
CA MET A 16 -19.07 10.14 -9.36
C MET A 16 -20.36 9.32 -9.39
N THR A 17 -20.33 8.19 -10.11
CA THR A 17 -21.41 7.20 -10.04
C THR A 17 -21.31 6.40 -8.74
N ARG A 18 -22.40 5.72 -8.37
CA ARG A 18 -22.43 4.80 -7.22
C ARG A 18 -21.28 3.79 -7.26
N HIS A 19 -20.90 3.33 -8.45
CA HIS A 19 -19.82 2.36 -8.62
C HIS A 19 -18.44 2.90 -8.22
N HIS A 20 -18.13 4.18 -8.48
CA HIS A 20 -16.87 4.79 -8.04
C HIS A 20 -16.76 4.76 -6.52
N VAL A 21 -17.85 5.14 -5.83
CA VAL A 21 -17.92 5.13 -4.37
C VAL A 21 -17.81 3.71 -3.83
N THR A 22 -18.55 2.76 -4.41
CA THR A 22 -18.49 1.35 -4.01
C THR A 22 -17.08 0.78 -4.15
N VAL A 23 -16.42 0.97 -5.29
CA VAL A 23 -15.06 0.46 -5.52
C VAL A 23 -14.06 1.11 -4.57
N PHE A 24 -14.17 2.44 -4.36
CA PHE A 24 -13.32 3.16 -3.43
C PHE A 24 -13.47 2.61 -2.00
N VAL A 25 -14.70 2.50 -1.50
CA VAL A 25 -14.99 2.01 -0.14
C VAL A 25 -14.57 0.56 0.03
N LEU A 26 -14.87 -0.32 -0.95
CA LEU A 26 -14.49 -1.73 -0.86
C LEU A 26 -12.98 -1.92 -0.84
N THR A 27 -12.24 -1.26 -1.72
CA THR A 27 -10.77 -1.34 -1.73
C THR A 27 -10.16 -0.70 -0.48
N PHE A 28 -10.73 0.40 0.01
CA PHE A 28 -10.33 1.05 1.25
C PHE A 28 -10.49 0.11 2.46
N CYS A 29 -11.68 -0.46 2.64
CA CYS A 29 -11.97 -1.38 3.74
C CYS A 29 -11.13 -2.65 3.65
N CYS A 30 -10.97 -3.22 2.44
CA CYS A 30 -10.09 -4.37 2.21
C CYS A 30 -8.68 -4.12 2.73
N TYR A 31 -8.06 -3.00 2.34
CA TYR A 31 -6.70 -2.69 2.74
C TYR A 31 -6.60 -2.31 4.22
N ALA A 32 -7.61 -1.64 4.77
CA ALA A 32 -7.73 -1.39 6.21
C ALA A 32 -7.78 -2.70 7.01
N PHE A 33 -8.48 -3.73 6.54
CA PHE A 33 -8.56 -5.03 7.23
C PHE A 33 -7.21 -5.78 7.23
N PHE A 34 -6.43 -5.70 6.14
CA PHE A 34 -5.05 -6.21 6.15
C PHE A 34 -4.20 -5.52 7.22
N HIS A 35 -4.29 -4.20 7.33
CA HIS A 35 -3.58 -3.44 8.36
C HIS A 35 -4.08 -3.76 9.78
N ALA A 36 -5.39 -3.86 9.99
CA ALA A 36 -5.98 -4.22 11.26
C ALA A 36 -5.46 -5.57 11.77
N SER A 37 -5.36 -6.57 10.87
CA SER A 37 -4.82 -7.89 11.23
C SER A 37 -3.37 -7.82 11.71
N ARG A 38 -2.50 -7.05 11.03
CA ARG A 38 -1.09 -6.89 11.42
C ARG A 38 -0.95 -6.13 12.74
N LYS A 39 -1.73 -5.06 12.90
CA LYS A 39 -1.66 -4.23 14.09
C LYS A 39 -2.16 -4.98 15.33
N ALA A 40 -3.25 -5.74 15.22
CA ALA A 40 -3.74 -6.58 16.32
C ALA A 40 -2.67 -7.55 16.84
N VAL A 41 -1.89 -8.19 15.95
CA VAL A 41 -0.75 -9.04 16.34
C VAL A 41 0.34 -8.25 17.06
N SER A 42 0.63 -7.03 16.60
CA SER A 42 1.62 -6.16 17.26
C SER A 42 1.22 -5.81 18.70
N THR A 43 -0.07 -5.62 18.97
CA THR A 43 -0.57 -5.25 20.31
C THR A 43 -0.44 -6.40 21.32
N VAL A 44 -0.48 -7.65 20.88
CA VAL A 44 -0.40 -8.84 21.77
C VAL A 44 0.98 -9.49 21.85
N LYS A 45 2.03 -8.84 21.32
CA LYS A 45 3.41 -9.36 21.37
C LYS A 45 3.87 -9.65 22.80
N ASP A 46 3.55 -8.77 23.74
CA ASP A 46 3.90 -8.98 25.16
C ASP A 46 3.21 -10.22 25.75
N SER A 47 1.97 -10.50 25.35
CA SER A 47 1.23 -11.70 25.76
C SER A 47 1.84 -12.96 25.15
N LEU A 48 2.19 -12.93 23.86
CA LEU A 48 2.90 -14.03 23.19
C LEU A 48 4.24 -14.34 23.86
N ILE A 49 5.01 -13.30 24.20
CA ILE A 49 6.30 -13.47 24.87
C ILE A 49 6.13 -14.15 26.23
N LYS A 50 5.08 -13.78 26.99
CA LYS A 50 4.77 -14.42 28.28
C LYS A 50 4.40 -15.88 28.11
N GLU A 51 3.60 -16.24 27.10
CA GLU A 51 3.20 -17.62 26.84
C GLU A 51 4.38 -18.48 26.32
N TRP A 52 5.27 -17.90 25.52
CA TRP A 52 6.43 -18.60 24.98
C TRP A 52 7.58 -18.81 25.96
N THR A 53 7.49 -18.28 27.19
CA THR A 53 8.57 -18.31 28.17
C THR A 53 8.13 -18.89 29.52
N PRO A 54 9.05 -19.41 30.34
CA PRO A 54 8.69 -19.94 31.64
C PRO A 54 8.09 -18.85 32.54
N PRO A 55 7.09 -19.16 33.38
CA PRO A 55 6.55 -18.21 34.35
C PRO A 55 7.64 -17.78 35.35
N ASN A 56 7.70 -16.48 35.66
CA ASN A 56 8.63 -15.94 36.65
C ASN A 56 8.38 -16.62 38.02
N SER A 57 9.41 -17.26 38.54
CA SER A 57 9.41 -18.07 39.78
C SER A 57 9.41 -17.21 41.05
N SER A 58 8.40 -16.35 41.22
CA SER A 58 8.16 -15.64 42.50
C SER A 58 7.16 -16.38 43.39
N HIS A 59 6.24 -17.15 42.80
CA HIS A 59 5.21 -17.90 43.54
C HIS A 59 4.89 -19.26 42.87
N PRO A 60 5.70 -20.30 43.12
CA PRO A 60 5.52 -21.63 42.50
C PRO A 60 4.26 -22.39 42.95
N HIS A 61 3.54 -21.94 43.97
CA HIS A 61 2.45 -22.70 44.59
C HIS A 61 1.02 -22.28 44.19
N LEU A 62 0.85 -21.37 43.22
CA LEU A 62 -0.48 -20.87 42.81
C LEU A 62 -0.87 -21.21 41.37
N LEU A 63 -0.04 -21.91 40.61
CA LEU A 63 -0.36 -22.31 39.24
C LEU A 63 -0.95 -23.73 39.19
N PRO A 64 -2.07 -23.96 38.47
CA PRO A 64 -2.63 -25.29 38.28
C PRO A 64 -1.59 -26.26 37.70
N ALA A 65 -1.63 -27.52 38.11
CA ALA A 65 -0.74 -28.60 37.67
C ALA A 65 -0.63 -28.76 36.13
N ALA A 66 -1.60 -28.23 35.37
CA ALA A 66 -1.63 -28.27 33.91
C ALA A 66 -0.55 -27.43 33.21
N ASN A 67 0.00 -26.40 33.87
CA ASN A 67 0.98 -25.50 33.25
C ASN A 67 2.43 -26.03 33.34
N TRP A 68 2.67 -27.07 34.15
CA TRP A 68 4.00 -27.65 34.38
C TRP A 68 4.45 -28.62 33.28
N GLN A 69 3.55 -29.00 32.36
CA GLN A 69 3.82 -29.95 31.27
C GLN A 69 4.15 -29.28 29.93
N ARG A 70 4.12 -27.93 29.84
CA ARG A 70 4.44 -27.21 28.60
C ARG A 70 5.94 -26.91 28.56
N GLU A 71 6.63 -27.47 27.58
CA GLU A 71 8.00 -27.07 27.24
C GLU A 71 7.95 -25.62 26.68
N PRO A 72 8.59 -24.64 27.34
CA PRO A 72 8.59 -23.27 26.87
C PRO A 72 9.35 -23.16 25.55
N LEU A 73 8.82 -22.38 24.60
CA LEU A 73 9.43 -22.19 23.28
C LEU A 73 10.81 -21.53 23.39
N PHE A 74 10.99 -20.64 24.36
CA PHE A 74 12.24 -19.96 24.65
C PHE A 74 12.59 -20.01 26.13
N SER A 75 13.88 -20.10 26.43
CA SER A 75 14.39 -20.11 27.81
C SER A 75 14.34 -18.74 28.50
N SER A 76 14.21 -17.65 27.74
CA SER A 76 14.22 -16.28 28.29
C SER A 76 13.30 -15.33 27.52
N SER A 77 12.76 -14.33 28.23
CA SER A 77 11.98 -13.22 27.64
C SER A 77 12.79 -12.43 26.60
N LYS A 78 14.12 -12.33 26.78
CA LYS A 78 15.00 -11.67 25.82
C LYS A 78 15.01 -12.39 24.47
N SER A 79 15.20 -13.71 24.48
CA SER A 79 15.21 -14.52 23.25
C SER A 79 13.85 -14.51 22.54
N ALA A 80 12.75 -14.50 23.30
CA ALA A 80 11.41 -14.37 22.72
C ALA A 80 11.18 -12.99 22.07
N LYS A 81 11.64 -11.90 22.70
CA LYS A 81 11.61 -10.55 22.12
C LYS A 81 12.42 -10.47 20.82
N GLU A 82 13.64 -11.00 20.81
CA GLU A 82 14.47 -11.09 19.60
C GLU A 82 13.75 -11.86 18.49
N PHE A 83 13.08 -12.96 18.83
CA PHE A 83 12.30 -13.74 17.87
C PHE A 83 11.12 -12.97 17.27
N THR A 84 10.42 -12.13 18.05
CA THR A 84 9.35 -11.28 17.48
C THR A 84 9.89 -10.31 16.41
N GLY A 85 11.10 -9.78 16.58
CA GLY A 85 11.76 -8.96 15.56
C GLY A 85 12.17 -9.76 14.31
N VAL A 86 12.58 -11.02 14.50
CA VAL A 86 12.82 -11.95 13.38
C VAL A 86 11.53 -12.21 12.60
N LEU A 87 10.40 -12.40 13.29
CA LEU A 87 9.09 -12.57 12.65
C LEU A 87 8.70 -11.32 11.85
N ASP A 88 8.81 -10.12 12.42
CA ASP A 88 8.50 -8.87 11.70
C ASP A 88 9.36 -8.73 10.42
N THR A 89 10.65 -9.04 10.51
CA THR A 89 11.57 -8.99 9.37
C THR A 89 11.22 -10.05 8.33
N ALA A 90 10.96 -11.28 8.75
CA ALA A 90 10.56 -12.39 7.87
C ALA A 90 9.27 -12.06 7.12
N PHE A 91 8.27 -11.51 7.82
CA PHE A 91 7.03 -11.04 7.21
C PHE A 91 7.29 -9.99 6.14
N LEU A 92 8.09 -8.95 6.43
CA LEU A 92 8.34 -7.87 5.47
C LEU A 92 9.13 -8.35 4.25
N LEU A 93 10.07 -9.27 4.41
CA LEU A 93 10.78 -9.89 3.28
C LEU A 93 9.83 -10.71 2.41
N ALA A 94 9.00 -11.55 3.02
CA ALA A 94 8.00 -12.33 2.31
C ALA A 94 6.96 -11.42 1.62
N TYR A 95 6.53 -10.36 2.29
CA TYR A 95 5.64 -9.33 1.74
C TYR A 95 6.28 -8.63 0.54
N SER A 96 7.57 -8.27 0.61
CA SER A 96 8.32 -7.67 -0.49
C SER A 96 8.38 -8.60 -1.72
N VAL A 97 8.76 -9.86 -1.52
CA VAL A 97 8.75 -10.88 -2.59
C VAL A 97 7.35 -11.03 -3.18
N GLY A 98 6.35 -11.10 -2.31
CA GLY A 98 4.95 -11.19 -2.69
C GLY A 98 4.47 -9.99 -3.52
N LEU A 99 4.94 -8.77 -3.24
CA LEU A 99 4.55 -7.56 -3.99
C LEU A 99 5.03 -7.60 -5.44
N TYR A 100 6.25 -8.08 -5.68
CA TYR A 100 6.75 -8.29 -7.05
C TYR A 100 5.88 -9.31 -7.80
N LEU A 101 5.55 -10.43 -7.14
CA LEU A 101 4.74 -11.49 -7.74
C LEU A 101 3.29 -11.04 -7.97
N SER A 102 2.66 -10.47 -6.96
CA SER A 102 1.27 -10.05 -7.00
C SER A 102 1.01 -8.91 -7.96
N GLY A 103 1.98 -8.02 -8.19
CA GLY A 103 1.89 -7.02 -9.26
C GLY A 103 1.72 -7.68 -10.64
N ILE A 104 2.54 -8.69 -10.94
CA ILE A 104 2.47 -9.45 -12.20
C ILE A 104 1.18 -10.25 -12.29
N LEU A 105 0.79 -10.92 -11.19
CA LEU A 105 -0.45 -11.69 -11.14
C LEU A 105 -1.68 -10.79 -11.27
N GLY A 106 -1.65 -9.58 -10.71
CA GLY A 106 -2.73 -8.61 -10.78
C GLY A 106 -2.98 -8.06 -12.18
N ASP A 107 -1.95 -7.99 -13.02
CA ASP A 107 -2.10 -7.63 -14.44
C ASP A 107 -2.56 -8.83 -15.30
N ARG A 108 -2.29 -10.08 -14.85
CA ARG A 108 -2.58 -11.33 -15.59
C ARG A 108 -3.94 -11.94 -15.30
N TYR A 109 -4.37 -11.88 -14.05
CA TYR A 109 -5.55 -12.59 -13.55
C TYR A 109 -6.65 -11.60 -13.14
N ASP A 110 -7.83 -12.15 -12.83
CA ASP A 110 -8.92 -11.36 -12.27
C ASP A 110 -8.51 -10.82 -10.88
N GLN A 111 -8.34 -9.51 -10.78
CA GLN A 111 -7.90 -8.80 -9.57
C GLN A 111 -8.84 -9.03 -8.38
N ARG A 112 -10.15 -9.21 -8.61
CA ARG A 112 -11.12 -9.51 -7.55
C ARG A 112 -10.87 -10.91 -6.97
N LYS A 113 -10.67 -11.92 -7.81
CA LYS A 113 -10.39 -13.29 -7.35
C LYS A 113 -9.04 -13.37 -6.64
N LEU A 114 -8.03 -12.71 -7.20
CA LEU A 114 -6.69 -12.66 -6.62
C LEU A 114 -6.71 -12.00 -5.24
N MET A 115 -7.37 -10.84 -5.10
CA MET A 115 -7.46 -10.11 -3.83
C MET A 115 -8.29 -10.86 -2.79
N ALA A 116 -9.43 -11.45 -3.17
CA ALA A 116 -10.21 -12.30 -2.28
C ALA A 116 -9.41 -13.53 -1.80
N GLY A 117 -8.65 -14.16 -2.69
CA GLY A 117 -7.76 -15.27 -2.35
C GLY A 117 -6.66 -14.86 -1.37
N GLY A 118 -6.02 -13.71 -1.57
CA GLY A 118 -5.03 -13.15 -0.65
C GLY A 118 -5.63 -12.88 0.73
N MET A 119 -6.80 -12.23 0.81
CA MET A 119 -7.50 -11.97 2.07
C MET A 119 -7.89 -13.25 2.81
N ALA A 120 -8.50 -14.22 2.12
CA ALA A 120 -8.91 -15.49 2.70
C ALA A 120 -7.69 -16.31 3.17
N GLY A 121 -6.63 -16.34 2.37
CA GLY A 121 -5.38 -16.99 2.75
C GLY A 121 -4.75 -16.36 3.98
N SER A 122 -4.71 -15.03 4.06
CA SER A 122 -4.24 -14.30 5.25
C SER A 122 -5.11 -14.52 6.47
N ALA A 123 -6.44 -14.63 6.30
CA ALA A 123 -7.34 -14.99 7.39
C ALA A 123 -6.97 -16.36 7.97
N VAL A 124 -6.75 -17.35 7.10
CA VAL A 124 -6.35 -18.71 7.50
C VAL A 124 -5.00 -18.69 8.22
N THR A 125 -3.98 -18.02 7.67
CA THR A 125 -2.66 -18.01 8.31
C THR A 125 -2.66 -17.28 9.66
N VAL A 126 -3.39 -16.17 9.80
CA VAL A 126 -3.53 -15.45 11.08
C VAL A 126 -4.30 -16.30 12.11
N PHE A 127 -5.39 -16.94 11.70
CA PHE A 127 -6.14 -17.86 12.55
C PHE A 127 -5.27 -19.02 13.02
N LEU A 128 -4.52 -19.64 12.10
CA LEU A 128 -3.60 -20.73 12.45
C LEU A 128 -2.48 -20.26 13.37
N PHE A 129 -1.92 -19.08 13.12
CA PHE A 129 -0.77 -18.55 13.86
C PHE A 129 -1.09 -18.29 15.34
N GLY A 130 -2.26 -17.72 15.66
CA GLY A 130 -2.54 -17.28 17.03
C GLY A 130 -3.67 -18.00 17.75
N TYR A 131 -4.68 -18.49 17.03
CA TYR A 131 -5.82 -19.16 17.67
C TYR A 131 -5.66 -20.68 17.65
N ALA A 132 -5.33 -21.26 16.48
CA ALA A 132 -5.23 -22.71 16.36
C ALA A 132 -4.03 -23.29 17.12
N THR A 133 -2.85 -22.65 17.02
CA THR A 133 -1.63 -23.03 17.77
C THR A 133 -1.85 -23.01 19.29
N GLU A 134 -2.58 -22.01 19.79
CA GLU A 134 -2.94 -21.92 21.20
C GLU A 134 -3.94 -23.02 21.59
N LEU A 135 -4.96 -23.27 20.78
CA LEU A 135 -5.93 -24.34 21.04
C LEU A 135 -5.32 -25.75 21.12
N ILE A 136 -4.33 -26.04 20.26
CA ILE A 136 -3.69 -27.37 20.19
C ILE A 136 -2.37 -27.44 20.97
N HIS A 137 -1.95 -26.34 21.61
CA HIS A 137 -0.66 -26.19 22.30
C HIS A 137 0.57 -26.56 21.46
N LEU A 138 0.56 -26.20 20.18
CA LEU A 138 1.68 -26.43 19.26
C LEU A 138 2.56 -25.18 19.17
N TYR A 139 3.59 -25.12 20.01
CA TYR A 139 4.58 -24.05 19.99
C TYR A 139 5.86 -24.52 19.29
N SER A 140 6.08 -24.06 18.05
CA SER A 140 7.24 -24.47 17.26
C SER A 140 7.75 -23.33 16.40
N VAL A 141 9.04 -23.02 16.51
CA VAL A 141 9.68 -21.91 15.76
C VAL A 141 9.47 -22.06 14.24
N PRO A 142 9.73 -23.22 13.62
CA PRO A 142 9.44 -23.43 12.19
C PRO A 142 7.98 -23.15 11.82
N VAL A 143 7.02 -23.57 12.63
CA VAL A 143 5.60 -23.37 12.37
C VAL A 143 5.25 -21.88 12.36
N TYR A 144 5.66 -21.14 13.40
CA TYR A 144 5.41 -19.70 13.49
C TYR A 144 6.07 -18.95 12.33
N VAL A 145 7.32 -19.26 12.00
CA VAL A 145 8.04 -18.63 10.87
C VAL A 145 7.35 -18.94 9.55
N SER A 146 7.00 -20.20 9.27
CA SER A 146 6.34 -20.61 8.02
C SER A 146 4.97 -19.96 7.84
N LEU A 147 4.15 -19.93 8.90
CA LEU A 147 2.83 -19.27 8.87
C LEU A 147 2.97 -17.77 8.62
N TRP A 148 3.97 -17.13 9.22
CA TRP A 148 4.16 -15.69 9.10
C TRP A 148 4.77 -15.28 7.75
N LEU A 149 5.67 -16.09 7.19
CA LEU A 149 6.15 -15.96 5.80
C LEU A 149 4.98 -16.12 4.81
N ALA A 150 4.14 -17.15 4.99
CA ALA A 150 2.97 -17.37 4.15
C ALA A 150 1.99 -16.18 4.25
N ASN A 151 1.76 -15.66 5.46
CA ASN A 151 0.94 -14.48 5.67
C ASN A 151 1.50 -13.26 4.91
N GLY A 152 2.80 -13.01 4.97
CA GLY A 152 3.46 -11.93 4.21
C GLY A 152 3.21 -12.05 2.71
N LEU A 153 3.42 -13.23 2.13
CA LEU A 153 3.18 -13.49 0.71
C LEU A 153 1.72 -13.26 0.32
N LEU A 154 0.77 -13.75 1.11
CA LEU A 154 -0.66 -13.66 0.81
C LEU A 154 -1.21 -12.23 0.97
N GLN A 155 -0.76 -11.49 1.99
CA GLN A 155 -1.16 -10.10 2.21
C GLN A 155 -0.63 -9.14 1.15
N SER A 156 0.48 -9.49 0.49
CA SER A 156 1.13 -8.64 -0.52
C SER A 156 0.21 -8.28 -1.70
N VAL A 157 -0.79 -9.12 -1.98
CA VAL A 157 -1.72 -8.95 -3.09
C VAL A 157 -2.53 -7.65 -3.02
N GLY A 158 -2.81 -7.17 -1.81
CA GLY A 158 -3.73 -6.05 -1.58
C GLY A 158 -3.30 -4.77 -2.30
N TRP A 159 -2.04 -4.34 -2.12
CA TRP A 159 -1.62 -3.00 -2.56
C TRP A 159 -1.57 -2.86 -4.08
N PRO A 160 -0.87 -3.73 -4.84
CA PRO A 160 -0.78 -3.59 -6.30
C PRO A 160 -2.15 -3.72 -6.98
N CYS A 161 -3.02 -4.60 -6.47
CA CYS A 161 -4.38 -4.74 -6.99
C CYS A 161 -5.23 -3.51 -6.73
N CYS A 162 -5.23 -2.98 -5.50
CA CYS A 162 -6.01 -1.78 -5.16
C CYS A 162 -5.55 -0.56 -5.95
N VAL A 163 -4.24 -0.31 -6.06
CA VAL A 163 -3.69 0.81 -6.83
C VAL A 163 -4.07 0.67 -8.31
N ALA A 164 -3.97 -0.53 -8.88
CA ALA A 164 -4.36 -0.76 -10.26
C ALA A 164 -5.87 -0.55 -10.49
N ILE A 165 -6.73 -1.01 -9.57
CA ILE A 165 -8.18 -0.82 -9.65
C ILE A 165 -8.53 0.67 -9.53
N ILE A 166 -8.03 1.36 -8.51
CA ILE A 166 -8.32 2.79 -8.31
C ILE A 166 -7.78 3.61 -9.47
N GLY A 167 -6.58 3.27 -9.97
CA GLY A 167 -6.07 3.82 -11.20
C GLY A 167 -7.10 3.69 -12.32
N LYS A 168 -7.60 2.47 -12.61
CA LYS A 168 -8.64 2.21 -13.64
C LYS A 168 -9.90 3.07 -13.50
N TRP A 169 -10.38 3.23 -12.28
CA TRP A 169 -11.65 3.91 -12.01
C TRP A 169 -11.57 5.44 -11.97
N PHE A 170 -10.41 6.00 -11.63
CA PHE A 170 -10.26 7.45 -11.48
C PHE A 170 -9.37 8.06 -12.58
N PRO A 171 -9.68 9.27 -13.05
CA PRO A 171 -8.85 9.96 -14.03
C PRO A 171 -7.46 10.31 -13.48
N GLU A 172 -6.46 10.29 -14.36
CA GLU A 172 -5.05 10.60 -14.04
C GLU A 172 -4.87 11.94 -13.32
N ARG A 173 -5.66 12.95 -13.68
CA ARG A 173 -5.62 14.30 -13.08
C ARG A 173 -6.05 14.35 -11.61
N THR A 174 -6.77 13.35 -11.13
CA THR A 174 -7.31 13.29 -9.76
C THR A 174 -6.65 12.21 -8.91
N HIS A 175 -5.68 11.50 -9.48
CA HIS A 175 -5.00 10.40 -8.79
C HIS A 175 -4.39 10.86 -7.47
N GLY A 176 -3.73 12.03 -7.43
CA GLY A 176 -3.09 12.54 -6.22
C GLY A 176 -4.09 12.67 -5.08
N PHE A 177 -5.19 13.37 -5.26
CA PHE A 177 -6.22 13.58 -4.25
C PHE A 177 -6.95 12.28 -3.86
N VAL A 178 -7.34 11.48 -4.85
CA VAL A 178 -8.07 10.21 -4.62
C VAL A 178 -7.19 9.23 -3.85
N PHE A 179 -5.95 9.02 -4.27
CA PHE A 179 -5.00 8.19 -3.53
C PHE A 179 -4.60 8.82 -2.20
N GLY A 180 -4.55 10.15 -2.13
CA GLY A 180 -4.34 10.93 -0.91
C GLY A 180 -5.32 10.57 0.20
N ILE A 181 -6.61 10.51 -0.14
CA ILE A 181 -7.66 10.06 0.79
C ILE A 181 -7.59 8.54 0.97
N TRP A 182 -7.49 7.79 -0.12
CA TRP A 182 -7.57 6.33 -0.07
C TRP A 182 -6.49 5.70 0.79
N SER A 183 -5.25 6.18 0.71
CA SER A 183 -4.10 5.66 1.46
C SER A 183 -4.25 5.76 2.98
N SER A 184 -5.14 6.63 3.47
CA SER A 184 -5.47 6.71 4.90
C SER A 184 -6.05 5.40 5.44
N CYS A 185 -6.48 4.48 4.56
CA CYS A 185 -6.90 3.12 4.92
C CYS A 185 -5.87 2.37 5.77
N ALA A 186 -4.57 2.58 5.55
CA ALA A 186 -3.51 1.94 6.32
C ALA A 186 -3.57 2.35 7.80
N SER A 187 -3.61 3.66 8.06
CA SER A 187 -3.70 4.22 9.40
C SER A 187 -5.05 3.93 10.06
N VAL A 188 -6.16 4.03 9.31
CA VAL A 188 -7.49 3.61 9.79
C VAL A 188 -7.50 2.13 10.17
N GLY A 189 -6.87 1.28 9.38
CA GLY A 189 -6.68 -0.14 9.69
C GLY A 189 -5.90 -0.35 10.98
N ASN A 190 -4.83 0.40 11.22
CA ASN A 190 -4.08 0.32 12.48
C ASN A 190 -4.96 0.69 13.68
N ILE A 191 -5.76 1.76 13.58
CA ILE A 191 -6.70 2.18 14.64
C ILE A 191 -7.74 1.08 14.91
N ILE A 192 -8.32 0.51 13.85
CA ILE A 192 -9.26 -0.62 13.96
C ILE A 192 -8.57 -1.81 14.65
N GLY A 193 -7.35 -2.17 14.23
CA GLY A 193 -6.60 -3.29 14.82
C GLY A 193 -6.34 -3.11 16.32
N ASN A 194 -5.88 -1.93 16.73
CA ASN A 194 -5.71 -1.60 18.15
C ASN A 194 -7.03 -1.69 18.93
N SER A 195 -8.12 -1.15 18.35
CA SER A 195 -9.43 -1.16 18.99
C SER A 195 -9.98 -2.58 19.15
N LEU A 196 -9.84 -3.42 18.12
CA LEU A 196 -10.25 -4.83 18.15
C LEU A 196 -9.46 -5.60 19.20
N ALA A 197 -8.14 -5.40 19.29
CA ALA A 197 -7.32 -6.03 20.31
C ALA A 197 -7.72 -5.58 21.72
N ALA A 198 -7.92 -4.28 21.94
CA ALA A 198 -8.33 -3.74 23.24
C ALA A 198 -9.67 -4.29 23.73
N LEU A 199 -10.61 -4.60 22.82
CA LEU A 199 -11.92 -5.17 23.18
C LEU A 199 -11.84 -6.62 23.68
N VAL A 200 -10.86 -7.40 23.20
CA VAL A 200 -10.83 -8.85 23.43
C VAL A 200 -9.64 -9.34 24.25
N VAL A 201 -8.60 -8.51 24.45
CA VAL A 201 -7.36 -8.90 25.13
C VAL A 201 -7.58 -9.38 26.56
N ASP A 202 -8.57 -8.81 27.27
CA ASP A 202 -8.92 -9.21 28.64
C ASP A 202 -9.61 -10.58 28.73
N TYR A 203 -10.21 -11.03 27.63
CA TYR A 203 -10.89 -12.33 27.54
C TYR A 203 -9.98 -13.45 27.05
N GLY A 204 -8.94 -13.11 26.30
CA GLY A 204 -7.99 -14.05 25.73
C GLY A 204 -7.18 -13.40 24.62
N TYR A 205 -5.85 -13.58 24.65
CA TYR A 205 -4.96 -12.99 23.65
C TYR A 205 -5.12 -13.66 22.27
N ASP A 206 -5.55 -14.93 22.26
CA ASP A 206 -5.88 -15.74 21.08
C ASP A 206 -7.07 -15.16 20.29
N LEU A 207 -8.04 -14.55 21.00
CA LEU A 207 -9.17 -13.85 20.39
C LEU A 207 -8.73 -12.63 19.57
N CYS A 208 -7.60 -12.02 19.91
CA CYS A 208 -7.00 -10.93 19.13
C CYS A 208 -6.53 -11.39 17.73
N PHE A 209 -6.43 -12.70 17.48
CA PHE A 209 -6.15 -13.27 16.16
C PHE A 209 -7.42 -13.73 15.46
N LEU A 210 -8.35 -14.34 16.20
CA LEU A 210 -9.61 -14.84 15.66
C LEU A 210 -10.48 -13.72 15.05
N LEU A 211 -10.57 -12.58 15.74
CA LEU A 211 -11.45 -11.49 15.33
C LEU A 211 -10.96 -10.81 14.03
N PRO A 212 -9.68 -10.41 13.88
CA PRO A 212 -9.17 -9.91 12.60
C PRO A 212 -9.18 -10.96 11.48
N ALA A 213 -8.94 -12.25 11.78
CA ALA A 213 -9.05 -13.32 10.78
C ALA A 213 -10.49 -13.43 10.24
N SER A 214 -11.49 -13.36 11.12
CA SER A 214 -12.91 -13.35 10.74
C SER A 214 -13.26 -12.14 9.89
N LEU A 215 -12.73 -10.96 10.22
CA LEU A 215 -12.91 -9.73 9.45
C LEU A 215 -12.30 -9.83 8.05
N LEU A 216 -11.09 -10.39 7.93
CA LEU A 216 -10.44 -10.65 6.65
C LEU A 216 -11.25 -11.63 5.79
N LEU A 217 -11.76 -12.71 6.39
CA LEU A 217 -12.56 -13.69 5.66
C LEU A 217 -13.89 -13.11 5.17
N GLY A 218 -14.60 -12.36 6.02
CA GLY A 218 -15.82 -11.65 5.62
C GLY A 218 -15.56 -10.60 4.53
N GLY A 219 -14.45 -9.86 4.65
CA GLY A 219 -13.98 -8.95 3.61
C GLY A 219 -13.68 -9.65 2.28
N ALA A 220 -13.06 -10.83 2.32
CA ALA A 220 -12.78 -11.64 1.13
C ALA A 220 -14.07 -12.02 0.38
N CYS A 221 -15.10 -12.48 1.11
CA CYS A 221 -16.42 -12.78 0.55
C CYS A 221 -17.09 -11.54 -0.07
N LEU A 222 -16.99 -10.39 0.60
CA LEU A 222 -17.55 -9.13 0.10
C LEU A 222 -16.86 -8.69 -1.20
N ILE A 223 -15.53 -8.76 -1.25
CA ILE A 223 -14.75 -8.44 -2.45
C ILE A 223 -15.11 -9.39 -3.60
N LEU A 224 -15.20 -10.69 -3.33
CA LEU A 224 -15.49 -11.70 -4.34
C LEU A 224 -16.88 -11.52 -4.98
N THR A 225 -17.85 -10.98 -4.23
CA THR A 225 -19.24 -10.80 -4.70
C THR A 225 -19.52 -9.42 -5.27
N SER A 226 -18.89 -8.38 -4.70
CA SER A 226 -19.33 -6.99 -4.90
C SER A 226 -18.32 -6.11 -5.66
N LEU A 227 -17.05 -6.51 -5.74
CA LEU A 227 -16.03 -5.68 -6.40
C LEU A 227 -16.14 -5.80 -7.94
N ILE A 228 -16.06 -4.66 -8.62
CA ILE A 228 -15.94 -4.56 -10.07
C ILE A 228 -14.56 -3.98 -10.37
N PRO A 229 -13.56 -4.80 -10.74
CA PRO A 229 -12.18 -4.34 -10.88
C PRO A 229 -11.96 -3.34 -12.02
N ASP A 230 -12.74 -3.46 -13.09
CA ASP A 230 -12.55 -2.67 -14.31
C ASP A 230 -13.87 -2.02 -14.74
N PRO A 231 -13.91 -0.69 -14.95
CA PRO A 231 -15.12 -0.01 -15.41
C PRO A 231 -15.59 -0.49 -16.80
N ILE A 232 -14.72 -1.12 -17.60
CA ILE A 232 -15.10 -1.73 -18.89
C ILE A 232 -16.13 -2.84 -18.70
N GLU A 233 -16.15 -3.54 -17.55
CA GLU A 233 -17.14 -4.59 -17.25
C GLU A 233 -18.58 -4.05 -17.19
N LEU A 234 -18.76 -2.74 -16.98
CA LEU A 234 -20.07 -2.08 -16.99
C LEU A 234 -20.49 -1.57 -18.38
N GLN A 235 -19.58 -1.55 -19.36
CA GLN A 235 -19.90 -1.08 -20.69
C GLN A 235 -20.71 -2.15 -21.43
N LYS A 236 -21.92 -1.79 -21.89
CA LYS A 236 -22.69 -2.64 -22.79
C LYS A 236 -21.89 -2.83 -24.09
N PRO A 237 -21.89 -4.03 -24.72
CA PRO A 237 -21.22 -4.23 -26.00
C PRO A 237 -21.75 -3.18 -26.98
N ALA A 238 -20.83 -2.36 -27.53
CA ALA A 238 -21.18 -1.34 -28.48
C ALA A 238 -21.66 -2.02 -29.77
N VAL A 239 -22.98 -2.07 -29.97
CA VAL A 239 -23.55 -2.43 -31.28
C VAL A 239 -23.26 -1.27 -32.20
N ARG A 240 -22.16 -1.35 -32.96
CA ARG A 240 -21.91 -0.42 -34.06
C ARG A 240 -22.98 -0.72 -35.12
N ARG A 241 -24.02 0.13 -35.24
CA ARG A 241 -24.90 0.09 -36.40
C ARG A 241 -24.05 0.41 -37.62
N VAL A 242 -23.86 -0.60 -38.48
CA VAL A 242 -23.36 -0.38 -39.84
C VAL A 242 -24.42 0.48 -40.53
N SER A 243 -24.05 1.68 -40.94
CA SER A 243 -24.83 2.43 -41.93
C SER A 243 -24.81 1.60 -43.20
N ILE A 244 -25.97 1.07 -43.58
CA ILE A 244 -26.15 0.48 -44.90
C ILE A 244 -25.94 1.63 -45.88
N ASN A 245 -24.90 1.57 -46.69
CA ASN A 245 -24.85 2.36 -47.90
C ASN A 245 -25.94 1.79 -48.80
N GLU A 246 -27.07 2.47 -48.90
CA GLU A 246 -27.99 2.29 -50.02
C GLU A 246 -27.24 2.83 -51.25
N GLU A 247 -26.48 1.96 -51.91
CA GLU A 247 -26.10 2.21 -53.30
C GLU A 247 -27.38 2.10 -54.13
N GLU A 248 -27.95 3.26 -54.48
CA GLU A 248 -28.90 3.39 -55.60
C GLU A 248 -28.20 2.90 -56.87
N ASN A 249 -28.36 1.62 -57.19
CA ASN A 249 -28.10 1.12 -58.54
C ASN A 249 -29.42 1.04 -59.30
N ASN A 250 -29.56 1.98 -60.23
CA ASN A 250 -30.57 1.96 -61.27
C ASN A 250 -30.43 0.70 -62.14
N GLU A 251 -31.57 0.02 -62.32
CA GLU A 251 -32.03 -0.80 -63.46
C GLU A 251 -31.00 -1.55 -64.32
N ASP A 252 -31.09 -2.88 -64.34
CA ASP A 252 -31.50 -3.61 -65.55
C ASP A 252 -31.89 -5.08 -65.25
N GLU A 253 -32.97 -5.54 -65.89
CA GLU A 253 -33.60 -6.86 -65.77
C GLU A 253 -32.74 -8.02 -66.27
N SER A 254 -32.74 -9.17 -65.57
CA SER A 254 -33.07 -10.49 -66.14
C SER A 254 -32.96 -11.64 -65.11
N ALA A 255 -34.13 -12.25 -64.87
CA ALA A 255 -34.40 -13.66 -64.57
C ALA A 255 -33.63 -14.45 -63.48
N ALA A 256 -34.42 -14.78 -62.44
CA ALA A 256 -34.49 -16.06 -61.72
C ALA A 256 -33.37 -16.44 -60.72
N ARG A 257 -33.62 -16.24 -59.41
CA ARG A 257 -33.85 -17.30 -58.39
C ARG A 257 -33.84 -16.75 -56.94
N SER A 258 -34.86 -17.14 -56.17
CA SER A 258 -34.98 -17.24 -54.70
C SER A 258 -34.75 -16.02 -53.79
N PRO A 259 -35.71 -15.66 -52.90
CA PRO A 259 -35.53 -14.62 -51.89
C PRO A 259 -35.17 -15.26 -50.53
N LEU A 260 -33.90 -15.56 -50.23
CA LEU A 260 -33.54 -16.00 -48.87
C LEU A 260 -32.12 -15.57 -48.48
N LEU A 261 -32.06 -14.78 -47.40
CA LEU A 261 -30.91 -14.43 -46.57
C LEU A 261 -29.75 -13.70 -47.29
N GLY A 262 -29.86 -12.36 -47.34
CA GLY A 262 -28.65 -11.54 -47.33
C GLY A 262 -27.86 -11.86 -46.07
N ASN A 263 -26.61 -12.30 -46.25
CA ASN A 263 -25.68 -12.58 -45.17
C ASN A 263 -25.37 -11.28 -44.44
N VAL A 264 -26.12 -10.98 -43.39
CA VAL A 264 -25.75 -9.94 -42.43
C VAL A 264 -24.60 -10.51 -41.61
N GLU A 265 -23.36 -10.27 -42.04
CA GLU A 265 -22.20 -10.43 -41.18
C GLU A 265 -22.27 -9.39 -40.07
N VAL A 266 -22.93 -9.75 -38.97
CA VAL A 266 -22.81 -9.02 -37.71
C VAL A 266 -21.39 -9.27 -37.20
N THR A 267 -20.45 -8.40 -37.56
CA THR A 267 -19.15 -8.37 -36.90
C THR A 267 -19.36 -7.84 -35.49
N ILE A 268 -19.64 -8.74 -34.53
CA ILE A 268 -19.56 -8.41 -33.12
C ILE A 268 -18.12 -7.95 -32.90
N ALA A 269 -17.92 -6.67 -32.60
CA ALA A 269 -16.61 -6.19 -32.21
C ALA A 269 -16.18 -7.03 -31.02
N SER A 270 -15.13 -7.85 -31.22
CA SER A 270 -14.58 -8.69 -30.16
C SER A 270 -14.39 -7.81 -28.92
N PRO A 271 -14.79 -8.27 -27.72
CA PRO A 271 -14.53 -7.51 -26.50
C PRO A 271 -13.06 -7.11 -26.52
N ARG A 272 -12.77 -5.79 -26.40
CA ARG A 272 -11.40 -5.24 -26.40
C ARG A 272 -10.54 -6.16 -25.55
N GLN A 273 -9.70 -6.99 -26.20
CA GLN A 273 -8.88 -7.95 -25.49
C GLN A 273 -7.92 -7.16 -24.63
N ARG A 274 -7.82 -7.54 -23.34
CA ARG A 274 -6.85 -6.93 -22.43
C ARG A 274 -5.47 -7.04 -23.10
N PRO A 275 -4.73 -5.93 -23.22
CA PRO A 275 -3.43 -5.98 -23.84
C PRO A 275 -2.52 -6.94 -23.04
N PRO A 276 -1.59 -7.64 -23.71
CA PRO A 276 -0.78 -8.67 -23.07
C PRO A 276 0.01 -8.05 -21.92
N PRO A 277 0.14 -8.71 -20.75
CA PRO A 277 0.79 -8.16 -19.56
C PRO A 277 2.29 -7.91 -19.82
N LEU A 278 2.81 -6.78 -19.34
CA LEU A 278 4.23 -6.45 -19.44
C LEU A 278 5.04 -7.34 -18.49
N GLY A 279 6.19 -7.85 -18.93
CA GLY A 279 7.14 -8.55 -18.05
C GLY A 279 7.90 -7.57 -17.14
N VAL A 280 8.46 -8.06 -16.03
CA VAL A 280 9.24 -7.26 -15.06
C VAL A 280 10.36 -6.47 -15.73
N VAL A 281 11.08 -7.10 -16.67
CA VAL A 281 12.17 -6.44 -17.43
C VAL A 281 11.64 -5.28 -18.27
N GLY A 282 10.44 -5.41 -18.84
CA GLY A 282 9.78 -4.32 -19.55
C GLY A 282 9.42 -3.18 -18.61
N ALA A 283 8.90 -3.49 -17.42
CA ALA A 283 8.50 -2.50 -16.44
C ALA A 283 9.69 -1.74 -15.85
N LEU A 284 10.84 -2.41 -15.66
CA LEU A 284 12.08 -1.77 -15.20
C LEU A 284 12.68 -0.81 -16.24
N LYS A 285 12.40 -1.01 -17.53
CA LYS A 285 12.83 -0.11 -18.60
C LYS A 285 11.99 1.17 -18.68
N ILE A 286 10.83 1.22 -18.01
CA ILE A 286 10.01 2.43 -17.95
C ILE A 286 10.79 3.52 -17.22
N GLU A 287 10.89 4.67 -17.87
CA GLU A 287 11.67 5.78 -17.36
C GLU A 287 11.10 6.31 -16.03
N GLY A 288 11.90 6.23 -14.97
CA GLY A 288 11.55 6.70 -13.63
C GLY A 288 11.21 5.59 -12.66
N VAL A 289 10.81 4.40 -13.12
CA VAL A 289 10.41 3.28 -12.22
C VAL A 289 11.55 2.89 -11.28
N VAL A 290 12.76 2.71 -11.80
CA VAL A 290 13.92 2.35 -10.95
C VAL A 290 14.26 3.45 -9.95
N LEU A 291 14.23 4.72 -10.37
CA LEU A 291 14.54 5.86 -9.50
C LEU A 291 13.50 6.01 -8.38
N PHE A 292 12.22 5.89 -8.70
CA PHE A 292 11.15 5.91 -7.70
C PHE A 292 11.17 4.66 -6.80
N ALA A 293 11.50 3.48 -7.32
CA ALA A 293 11.64 2.26 -6.51
C ALA A 293 12.76 2.40 -5.48
N LEU A 294 13.93 2.91 -5.87
CA LEU A 294 15.06 3.15 -4.96
C LEU A 294 14.77 4.29 -3.97
N SER A 295 14.17 5.38 -4.45
CA SER A 295 13.71 6.48 -3.60
C SER A 295 12.75 5.97 -2.53
N TYR A 296 11.80 5.12 -2.93
CA TYR A 296 10.78 4.59 -2.04
C TYR A 296 11.33 3.53 -1.09
N ALA A 297 12.37 2.76 -1.46
CA ALA A 297 13.08 1.88 -0.51
C ALA A 297 13.64 2.66 0.67
N CYS A 298 14.34 3.75 0.40
CA CYS A 298 14.93 4.58 1.45
C CYS A 298 13.85 5.28 2.29
N LEU A 299 12.80 5.78 1.63
CA LEU A 299 11.71 6.49 2.31
C LEU A 299 10.83 5.55 3.14
N LYS A 300 10.45 4.39 2.60
CA LYS A 300 9.61 3.39 3.30
C LYS A 300 10.36 2.80 4.48
N LEU A 301 11.68 2.65 4.39
CA LEU A 301 12.54 2.30 5.54
C LEU A 301 12.29 3.24 6.71
N VAL A 302 12.43 4.56 6.50
CA VAL A 302 12.20 5.55 7.56
C VAL A 302 10.76 5.53 8.03
N ASN A 303 9.79 5.49 7.11
CA ASN A 303 8.38 5.49 7.47
C ASN A 303 8.00 4.28 8.33
N TYR A 304 8.50 3.09 8.00
CA TYR A 304 8.23 1.87 8.77
C TYR A 304 9.05 1.82 10.05
N ALA A 305 10.21 2.47 10.09
CA ALA A 305 10.96 2.60 11.34
C ALA A 305 10.14 3.33 12.40
N PHE A 306 9.48 4.43 12.03
CA PHE A 306 8.55 5.12 12.93
C PHE A 306 7.34 4.23 13.28
N PHE A 307 6.80 3.46 12.33
CA PHE A 307 5.67 2.57 12.64
C PHE A 307 5.98 1.50 13.71
N PHE A 308 7.18 0.91 13.69
CA PHE A 308 7.53 -0.19 14.60
C PHE A 308 8.30 0.23 15.85
N TRP A 309 9.16 1.25 15.74
CA TRP A 309 10.14 1.57 16.80
C TRP A 309 9.83 2.86 17.55
N LEU A 310 8.87 3.67 17.09
CA LEU A 310 8.56 4.96 17.71
C LEU A 310 8.07 4.85 19.15
N PRO A 311 7.17 3.90 19.52
CA PRO A 311 6.79 3.74 20.93
C PRO A 311 7.97 3.36 21.82
N LEU A 312 8.84 2.46 21.35
CA LEU A 312 10.04 2.04 22.07
C LEU A 312 11.00 3.22 22.27
N TYR A 313 11.23 4.03 21.23
CA TYR A 313 12.06 5.23 21.33
C TYR A 313 11.52 6.21 22.39
N ILE A 314 10.22 6.47 22.41
CA ILE A 314 9.57 7.37 23.37
C ILE A 314 9.72 6.83 24.79
N GLN A 315 9.51 5.52 24.97
CA GLN A 315 9.67 4.86 26.25
C GLN A 315 11.12 4.95 26.77
N GLU A 316 12.11 4.65 25.94
CA GLU A 316 13.52 4.69 26.36
C GLU A 316 14.03 6.12 26.58
N LYS A 317 13.55 7.10 25.79
CA LYS A 317 14.01 8.49 25.90
C LYS A 317 13.38 9.24 27.07
N TYR A 318 12.07 9.08 27.29
CA TYR A 318 11.33 9.87 28.29
C TYR A 318 10.83 9.05 29.48
N GLY A 319 10.96 7.73 29.47
CA GLY A 319 10.49 6.87 30.55
C GLY A 319 8.96 6.78 30.68
N TRP A 320 8.22 7.17 29.65
CA TRP A 320 6.75 7.10 29.66
C TRP A 320 6.24 5.66 29.53
N THR A 321 5.05 5.41 30.08
CA THR A 321 4.42 4.08 30.07
C THR A 321 4.17 3.57 28.66
N ASN A 322 4.24 2.25 28.44
CA ASN A 322 3.98 1.61 27.14
C ASN A 322 2.69 2.10 26.48
N ALA A 323 1.57 2.09 27.23
CA ALA A 323 0.26 2.51 26.72
C ALA A 323 0.25 3.97 26.22
N PHE A 324 0.87 4.88 26.98
CA PHE A 324 0.96 6.29 26.59
C PHE A 324 1.90 6.50 25.39
N SER A 325 3.03 5.80 25.34
CA SER A 325 3.97 5.86 24.20
C SER A 325 3.32 5.35 22.91
N ASP A 326 2.53 4.27 23.00
CA ASP A 326 1.75 3.74 21.89
C ASP A 326 0.67 4.73 21.43
N GLU A 327 -0.09 5.31 22.37
CA GLU A 327 -1.10 6.33 22.06
C GLU A 327 -0.46 7.54 21.37
N LEU A 328 0.62 8.08 21.95
CA LEU A 328 1.30 9.25 21.42
C LEU A 328 1.90 9.00 20.04
N SER A 329 2.42 7.80 19.77
CA SER A 329 2.97 7.40 18.46
C SER A 329 1.96 7.53 17.33
N SER A 330 0.65 7.49 17.63
CA SER A 330 -0.43 7.65 16.65
C SER A 330 -0.44 9.05 16.01
N TRP A 331 0.16 10.06 16.65
CA TRP A 331 0.27 11.40 16.04
C TRP A 331 1.13 11.42 14.77
N TYR A 332 2.09 10.50 14.65
CA TYR A 332 2.83 10.30 13.40
C TYR A 332 1.89 9.93 12.25
N ASP A 333 0.99 8.96 12.50
CA ASP A 333 -0.02 8.52 11.52
C ASP A 333 -0.98 9.66 11.16
N VAL A 334 -1.43 10.45 12.14
CA VAL A 334 -2.28 11.63 11.90
C VAL A 334 -1.60 12.63 10.96
N GLY A 335 -0.33 12.95 11.21
CA GLY A 335 0.47 13.80 10.33
C GLY A 335 0.55 13.25 8.90
N GLY A 336 0.80 11.94 8.78
CA GLY A 336 0.86 11.24 7.49
C GLY A 336 -0.46 11.25 6.72
N ILE A 337 -1.60 11.08 7.39
CA ILE A 337 -2.94 11.16 6.76
C ILE A 337 -3.18 12.56 6.20
N ILE A 338 -2.95 13.59 7.02
CA ILE A 338 -3.15 14.99 6.60
C ILE A 338 -2.25 15.32 5.42
N ALA A 339 -0.98 14.90 5.47
CA ALA A 339 -0.06 15.07 4.35
C ALA A 339 -0.50 14.31 3.11
N GLY A 340 -0.97 13.07 3.22
CA GLY A 340 -1.47 12.31 2.08
C GLY A 340 -2.53 13.07 1.29
N ILE A 341 -3.50 13.66 1.99
CA ILE A 341 -4.58 14.46 1.37
C ILE A 341 -4.05 15.76 0.79
N ILE A 342 -3.27 16.54 1.56
CA ILE A 342 -2.77 17.85 1.14
C ILE A 342 -1.76 17.70 -0.01
N CYS A 343 -0.76 16.84 0.14
CA CYS A 343 0.22 16.58 -0.91
C CYS A 343 -0.47 16.00 -2.14
N GLY A 344 -1.44 15.10 -1.98
CA GLY A 344 -2.23 14.55 -3.06
C GLY A 344 -2.90 15.66 -3.88
N LEU A 345 -3.66 16.54 -3.20
CA LEU A 345 -4.32 17.69 -3.83
C LEU A 345 -3.31 18.64 -4.49
N LEU A 346 -2.24 19.02 -3.79
CA LEU A 346 -1.21 19.91 -4.35
C LEU A 346 -0.53 19.28 -5.57
N SER A 347 -0.30 17.97 -5.55
CA SER A 347 0.34 17.27 -6.66
C SER A 347 -0.53 17.26 -7.93
N ASP A 348 -1.85 17.21 -7.78
CA ASP A 348 -2.81 17.27 -8.90
C ASP A 348 -2.97 18.70 -9.45
N LEU A 349 -2.72 19.71 -8.63
CA LEU A 349 -2.71 21.12 -9.06
C LEU A 349 -1.40 21.50 -9.76
N MET A 350 -0.33 20.73 -9.54
CA MET A 350 0.96 20.95 -10.18
C MET A 350 1.06 20.26 -11.54
N TRP A 351 1.96 20.75 -12.37
CA TRP A 351 2.23 20.20 -13.70
C TRP A 351 3.02 18.87 -13.66
N SER A 352 3.76 18.63 -12.58
CA SER A 352 4.45 17.39 -12.26
C SER A 352 4.50 17.25 -10.74
N ARG A 353 4.55 15.99 -10.27
CA ARG A 353 4.64 15.64 -8.85
C ARG A 353 6.06 15.77 -8.29
N SER A 354 7.09 15.68 -9.14
CA SER A 354 8.50 15.66 -8.74
C SER A 354 8.94 16.88 -7.92
N PRO A 355 8.55 18.13 -8.23
CA PRO A 355 8.97 19.29 -7.44
C PRO A 355 8.42 19.26 -6.01
N LEU A 356 7.17 18.82 -5.85
CA LEU A 356 6.53 18.68 -4.54
C LEU A 356 7.23 17.61 -3.70
N LEU A 357 7.55 16.45 -4.31
CA LEU A 357 8.29 15.38 -3.67
C LEU A 357 9.67 15.85 -3.20
N CYS A 358 10.43 16.55 -4.04
CA CYS A 358 11.73 17.09 -3.66
C CYS A 358 11.63 18.09 -2.50
N LEU A 359 10.63 18.98 -2.52
CA LEU A 359 10.41 19.93 -1.42
C LEU A 359 10.12 19.23 -0.11
N PHE A 360 9.18 18.28 -0.11
CA PHE A 360 8.80 17.55 1.10
C PHE A 360 9.93 16.68 1.64
N LEU A 361 10.65 15.97 0.78
CA LEU A 361 11.83 15.19 1.19
C LEU A 361 12.95 16.09 1.75
N PHE A 362 13.14 17.28 1.17
CA PHE A 362 14.08 18.26 1.71
C PHE A 362 13.67 18.73 3.11
N LEU A 363 12.39 19.04 3.32
CA LEU A 363 11.85 19.49 4.62
C LEU A 363 11.73 18.36 5.65
N ALA A 364 11.64 17.10 5.21
CA ALA A 364 11.62 15.95 6.10
C ALA A 364 12.92 15.78 6.90
N MET A 365 14.07 16.10 6.30
CA MET A 365 15.37 16.00 6.97
C MET A 365 15.47 16.86 8.25
N PRO A 366 15.23 18.19 8.21
CA PRO A 366 15.22 19.00 9.43
C PRO A 366 14.07 18.65 10.38
N ALA A 367 12.91 18.20 9.88
CA ALA A 367 11.81 17.76 10.74
C ALA A 367 12.19 16.52 11.59
N LEU A 368 12.89 15.55 10.99
CA LEU A 368 13.39 14.37 11.71
C LEU A 368 14.43 14.74 12.78
N LEU A 369 15.35 15.66 12.46
CA LEU A 369 16.34 16.15 13.42
C LEU A 369 15.68 16.92 14.56
N ALA A 370 14.72 17.79 14.25
CA ALA A 370 13.95 18.53 15.24
C ALA A 370 13.20 17.59 16.19
N TYR A 371 12.61 16.51 15.69
CA TYR A 371 11.98 15.49 16.53
C TYR A 371 12.99 14.75 17.41
N SER A 372 14.19 14.45 16.90
CA SER A 372 15.25 13.81 17.71
C SER A 372 15.64 14.63 18.93
N TRP A 373 15.56 15.97 18.83
CA TRP A 373 15.83 16.92 19.91
C TRP A 373 14.56 17.40 20.62
N SER A 374 13.43 16.73 20.42
CA SER A 374 12.18 17.07 21.11
C SER A 374 12.41 17.09 22.63
N PRO A 375 11.87 18.11 23.34
CA PRO A 375 11.86 18.17 24.78
C PRO A 375 10.86 17.17 25.37
N GLU A 376 10.93 16.97 26.69
CA GLU A 376 9.97 16.18 27.49
C GLU A 376 8.65 16.96 27.72
N ASP A 377 8.14 17.62 26.68
CA ASP A 377 6.81 18.23 26.69
C ASP A 377 5.90 17.44 25.75
N ARG A 378 4.75 17.01 26.27
CA ARG A 378 3.82 16.11 25.57
C ARG A 378 3.24 16.75 24.31
N ILE A 379 2.92 18.04 24.36
CA ILE A 379 2.28 18.77 23.27
C ILE A 379 3.31 19.04 22.18
N VAL A 380 4.50 19.50 22.57
CA VAL A 380 5.60 19.73 21.63
C VAL A 380 6.03 18.43 20.96
N ASN A 381 6.12 17.33 21.71
CA ASN A 381 6.47 16.03 21.15
C ASN A 381 5.42 15.54 20.14
N ALA A 382 4.13 15.60 20.50
CA ALA A 382 3.03 15.24 19.59
C ALA A 382 3.06 16.09 18.30
N PHE A 383 3.28 17.40 18.42
CA PHE A 383 3.35 18.30 17.28
C PHE A 383 4.54 18.02 16.36
N LEU A 384 5.75 17.88 16.92
CA LEU A 384 6.95 17.56 16.14
C LEU A 384 6.84 16.18 15.48
N MET A 385 6.21 15.22 16.14
CA MET A 385 5.93 13.89 15.60
C MET A 385 4.95 13.94 14.45
N ALA A 386 3.85 14.69 14.60
CA ALA A 386 2.91 14.93 13.51
C ALA A 386 3.59 15.63 12.32
N MET A 387 4.55 16.54 12.58
CA MET A 387 5.31 17.19 11.52
C MET A 387 6.29 16.25 10.82
N ALA A 388 6.97 15.38 11.55
CA ALA A 388 7.77 14.32 10.95
C ALA A 388 6.91 13.39 10.07
N GLY A 389 5.75 12.95 10.58
CA GLY A 389 4.78 12.16 9.82
C GLY A 389 4.24 12.89 8.60
N PHE A 390 4.03 14.21 8.69
CA PHE A 390 3.56 15.03 7.58
C PHE A 390 4.59 15.06 6.43
N PHE A 391 5.85 15.38 6.72
CA PHE A 391 6.87 15.51 5.68
C PHE A 391 7.38 14.17 5.14
N VAL A 392 7.38 13.10 5.95
CA VAL A 392 7.78 11.75 5.51
C VAL A 392 6.62 11.00 4.84
N GLY A 393 5.43 11.06 5.44
CA GLY A 393 4.24 10.33 4.99
C GLY A 393 3.67 10.84 3.67
N GLY A 394 3.70 12.15 3.43
CA GLY A 394 3.21 12.75 2.17
C GLY A 394 3.89 12.18 0.92
N PRO A 395 5.23 12.28 0.79
CA PRO A 395 5.99 11.67 -0.31
C PRO A 395 5.83 10.15 -0.37
N ALA A 396 5.79 9.47 0.79
CA ALA A 396 5.65 8.02 0.83
C ALA A 396 4.34 7.59 0.19
N ASN A 397 3.27 8.31 0.48
CA ASN A 397 1.97 8.08 -0.14
C ASN A 397 2.00 8.35 -1.65
N ILE A 398 2.46 9.54 -2.09
CA ILE A 398 2.44 9.90 -3.51
C ILE A 398 3.28 8.95 -4.36
N ILE A 399 4.45 8.53 -3.88
CA ILE A 399 5.34 7.65 -4.64
C ILE A 399 4.72 6.26 -4.79
N SER A 400 4.14 5.72 -3.71
CA SER A 400 3.60 4.35 -3.69
C SER A 400 2.25 4.18 -4.39
N SER A 401 1.51 5.27 -4.60
CA SER A 401 0.15 5.22 -5.12
C SER A 401 0.02 5.98 -6.45
N ALA A 402 -0.17 7.30 -6.41
CA ALA A 402 -0.41 8.12 -7.58
C ALA A 402 0.72 8.00 -8.62
N THR A 403 1.98 8.05 -8.19
CA THR A 403 3.15 7.93 -9.09
C THR A 403 3.20 6.57 -9.78
N CYS A 404 2.89 5.48 -9.07
CA CYS A 404 2.77 4.16 -9.66
C CYS A 404 1.67 4.11 -10.74
N ALA A 405 0.51 4.69 -10.43
CA ALA A 405 -0.63 4.72 -11.36
C ALA A 405 -0.33 5.51 -12.64
N ASP A 406 0.41 6.62 -12.54
CA ASP A 406 0.82 7.43 -13.69
C ASP A 406 1.90 6.74 -14.52
N LEU A 407 2.90 6.14 -13.87
CA LEU A 407 3.97 5.41 -14.56
C LEU A 407 3.42 4.19 -15.31
N GLY A 408 2.44 3.49 -14.71
CA GLY A 408 1.79 2.32 -15.32
C GLY A 408 0.86 2.65 -16.52
N ARG A 409 0.63 3.93 -16.82
CA ARG A 409 -0.30 4.41 -17.86
C ARG A 409 0.32 5.26 -18.95
N ARG A 410 1.65 5.41 -18.94
CA ARG A 410 2.31 6.32 -19.87
C ARG A 410 1.97 6.02 -21.34
N PRO A 411 1.96 7.04 -22.22
CA PRO A 411 1.65 6.87 -23.64
C PRO A 411 2.55 5.85 -24.34
N GLU A 412 3.79 5.67 -23.86
CA GLU A 412 4.72 4.64 -24.35
C GLU A 412 4.18 3.20 -24.21
N LEU A 413 3.16 3.01 -23.35
CA LEU A 413 2.45 1.75 -23.10
C LEU A 413 1.09 1.69 -23.83
N ARG A 414 0.60 2.80 -24.41
CA ARG A 414 -0.67 2.85 -25.15
C ARG A 414 -0.54 2.09 -26.48
N GLY A 415 -0.72 0.78 -26.41
CA GLY A 415 -0.59 -0.17 -27.51
C GLY A 415 0.04 -1.50 -27.09
N ASN A 416 0.72 -1.54 -25.93
CA ASN A 416 1.48 -2.69 -25.44
C ASN A 416 1.38 -2.74 -23.91
N ALA A 417 0.39 -3.49 -23.38
CA ALA A 417 0.11 -3.72 -21.96
C ALA A 417 -0.27 -2.49 -21.10
N GLU A 418 -1.38 -2.56 -20.33
CA GLU A 418 -1.46 -1.79 -19.08
C GLU A 418 -0.68 -2.55 -18.00
N ALA A 419 0.31 -1.91 -17.36
CA ALA A 419 1.24 -2.55 -16.41
C ALA A 419 1.14 -1.96 -14.99
N LEU A 420 -0.03 -1.44 -14.61
CA LEU A 420 -0.23 -0.74 -13.33
C LEU A 420 0.13 -1.63 -12.15
N GLY A 421 -0.31 -2.89 -12.13
CA GLY A 421 -0.02 -3.83 -11.06
C GLY A 421 1.47 -4.11 -10.95
N THR A 422 2.14 -4.39 -12.08
CA THR A 422 3.56 -4.71 -12.13
C THR A 422 4.44 -3.53 -11.69
N VAL A 423 4.16 -2.31 -12.16
CA VAL A 423 4.90 -1.11 -11.74
C VAL A 423 4.72 -0.85 -10.25
N THR A 424 3.49 -0.95 -9.75
CA THR A 424 3.20 -0.79 -8.32
C THR A 424 3.92 -1.86 -7.50
N GLY A 425 3.89 -3.11 -7.93
CA GLY A 425 4.57 -4.23 -7.28
C GLY A 425 6.10 -4.05 -7.24
N ILE A 426 6.72 -3.52 -8.29
CA ILE A 426 8.15 -3.21 -8.31
C ILE A 426 8.48 -2.10 -7.32
N ILE A 427 7.77 -0.99 -7.36
CA ILE A 427 8.05 0.17 -6.49
C ILE A 427 7.79 -0.21 -5.02
N ASP A 428 6.60 -0.74 -4.71
CA ASP A 428 6.23 -1.07 -3.33
C ASP A 428 7.00 -2.29 -2.80
N GLY A 429 7.31 -3.27 -3.66
CA GLY A 429 8.16 -4.42 -3.33
C GLY A 429 9.57 -3.99 -2.93
N THR A 430 10.17 -3.08 -3.71
CA THR A 430 11.49 -2.51 -3.40
C THR A 430 11.45 -1.63 -2.16
N GLY A 431 10.36 -0.86 -2.01
CA GLY A 431 9.99 -0.17 -0.77
C GLY A 431 10.04 -1.07 0.46
N SER A 432 9.34 -2.20 0.38
CA SER A 432 9.19 -3.16 1.49
C SER A 432 10.49 -3.90 1.79
N MET A 433 11.34 -4.13 0.78
CA MET A 433 12.70 -4.62 0.98
C MET A 433 13.53 -3.62 1.81
N GLY A 434 13.44 -2.32 1.49
CA GLY A 434 14.06 -1.27 2.30
C GLY A 434 13.56 -1.26 3.75
N ALA A 435 12.24 -1.40 3.94
CA ALA A 435 11.66 -1.53 5.28
C ALA A 435 12.18 -2.75 6.06
N ALA A 436 12.28 -3.91 5.42
CA ALA A 436 12.82 -5.12 6.03
C ALA A 436 14.29 -4.96 6.45
N LEU A 437 15.12 -4.35 5.58
CA LEU A 437 16.50 -4.03 5.91
C LEU A 437 16.61 -3.06 7.09
N GLY A 438 15.71 -2.07 7.16
CA GLY A 438 15.59 -1.19 8.32
C GLY A 438 15.28 -1.92 9.61
N GLN A 439 14.28 -2.81 9.60
CA GLN A 439 13.90 -3.60 10.79
C GLN A 439 15.06 -4.46 11.30
N ALA A 440 15.88 -5.01 10.40
CA ALA A 440 17.05 -5.78 10.79
C ALA A 440 18.21 -4.90 11.31
N ALA A 441 18.41 -3.72 10.73
CA ALA A 441 19.56 -2.86 11.02
C ALA A 441 19.38 -1.98 12.27
N ILE A 442 18.17 -1.43 12.50
CA ILE A 442 17.90 -0.45 13.56
C ILE A 442 18.26 -0.97 14.95
N PRO A 443 17.88 -2.20 15.37
CA PRO A 443 18.24 -2.71 16.69
C PRO A 443 19.76 -2.79 16.92
N GLY A 444 20.50 -3.21 15.90
CA GLY A 444 21.96 -3.28 15.98
C GLY A 444 22.61 -1.90 16.12
N ILE A 445 22.10 -0.89 15.39
CA ILE A 445 22.58 0.49 15.49
C ILE A 445 22.20 1.10 16.83
N GLN A 446 20.96 0.90 17.29
CA GLN A 446 20.49 1.39 18.59
C GLN A 446 21.31 0.78 19.73
N ALA A 447 21.58 -0.53 19.71
CA ALA A 447 22.33 -1.19 20.76
C ALA A 447 23.82 -0.79 20.79
N ALA A 448 24.44 -0.56 19.63
CA ALA A 448 25.86 -0.23 19.54
C ALA A 448 26.16 1.27 19.73
N TYR A 449 25.28 2.14 19.23
CA TYR A 449 25.56 3.58 19.14
C TYR A 449 24.46 4.49 19.70
N GLY A 450 23.28 3.93 20.03
CA GLY A 450 22.15 4.68 20.58
C GLY A 450 21.25 5.35 19.52
N TRP A 451 20.12 5.90 19.98
CA TRP A 451 19.07 6.46 19.10
C TRP A 451 19.52 7.64 18.24
N GLY A 452 20.51 8.43 18.66
CA GLY A 452 21.03 9.53 17.85
C GLY A 452 21.52 9.07 16.46
N TRP A 453 22.20 7.92 16.41
CA TRP A 453 22.68 7.33 15.16
C TRP A 453 21.56 6.73 14.31
N VAL A 454 20.49 6.25 14.95
CA VAL A 454 19.28 5.83 14.26
C VAL A 454 18.62 7.01 13.53
N PHE A 455 18.57 8.20 14.16
CA PHE A 455 18.08 9.41 13.50
C PHE A 455 18.99 9.89 12.35
N TYR A 456 20.32 9.79 12.49
CA TYR A 456 21.24 10.08 11.38
C TYR A 456 21.06 9.11 10.22
N LEU A 457 20.82 7.82 10.49
CA LEU A 457 20.42 6.87 9.46
C LEU A 457 19.16 7.35 8.75
N PHE A 458 18.11 7.76 9.49
CA PHE A 458 16.87 8.23 8.88
C PHE A 458 17.09 9.44 7.96
N VAL A 459 17.83 10.45 8.43
CA VAL A 459 18.16 11.63 7.61
C VAL A 459 18.96 11.24 6.36
N SER A 460 19.92 10.31 6.49
CA SER A 460 20.69 9.83 5.33
C SER A 460 19.82 9.11 4.30
N MET A 461 18.84 8.30 4.74
CA MET A 461 17.91 7.60 3.86
C MET A 461 16.94 8.56 3.16
N ILE A 462 16.43 9.58 3.86
CA ILE A 462 15.64 10.65 3.22
C ILE A 462 16.49 11.44 2.21
N GLY A 463 17.75 11.74 2.54
CA GLY A 463 18.68 12.38 1.61
C GLY A 463 18.94 11.56 0.35
N LEU A 464 19.17 10.25 0.50
CA LEU A 464 19.28 9.32 -0.64
C LEU A 464 17.98 9.26 -1.46
N SER A 465 16.83 9.25 -0.79
CA SER A 465 15.54 9.32 -1.46
C SER A 465 15.40 10.57 -2.33
N LEU A 466 15.80 11.74 -1.80
CA LEU A 466 15.83 13.00 -2.53
C LEU A 466 16.78 12.92 -3.73
N LEU A 467 17.99 12.40 -3.56
CA LEU A 467 18.97 12.22 -4.64
C LEU A 467 18.43 11.35 -5.78
N CYS A 468 17.63 10.32 -5.48
CA CYS A 468 16.98 9.49 -6.50
C CYS A 468 15.87 10.24 -7.26
N VAL A 469 15.15 11.17 -6.62
CA VAL A 469 14.05 11.94 -7.26
C VAL A 469 14.57 13.14 -8.06
N LEU A 470 15.70 13.74 -7.68
CA LEU A 470 16.27 14.91 -8.35
C LEU A 470 16.46 14.74 -9.87
N PRO A 471 17.00 13.62 -10.40
CA PRO A 471 17.08 13.40 -11.85
C PRO A 471 15.72 13.41 -12.54
N VAL A 472 14.67 12.91 -11.88
CA VAL A 472 13.29 12.95 -12.41
C VAL A 472 12.79 14.39 -12.46
N LEU A 473 13.03 15.17 -11.41
CA LEU A 473 12.70 16.60 -11.38
C LEU A 473 13.38 17.36 -12.53
N VAL A 474 14.69 17.16 -12.73
CA VAL A 474 15.44 17.83 -13.81
C VAL A 474 14.85 17.49 -15.18
N ARG A 475 14.47 16.23 -15.40
CA ARG A 475 13.86 15.78 -16.66
C ARG A 475 12.49 16.38 -16.87
N ASP A 476 11.67 16.40 -15.84
CA ASP A 476 10.35 17.00 -15.90
C ASP A 476 10.47 18.49 -16.23
N ILE A 477 11.38 19.23 -15.58
CA ILE A 477 11.58 20.67 -15.83
C ILE A 477 12.00 20.91 -17.28
N LYS A 478 12.92 20.10 -17.80
CA LYS A 478 13.33 20.15 -19.21
C LYS A 478 12.14 19.92 -20.14
N ARG A 479 11.32 18.88 -19.89
CA ARG A 479 10.11 18.59 -20.70
C ARG A 479 9.16 19.77 -20.73
N ARG A 480 8.94 20.44 -19.59
CA ARG A 480 8.09 21.63 -19.50
C ARG A 480 8.65 22.80 -20.32
N PHE A 481 9.95 23.06 -20.21
CA PHE A 481 10.62 24.11 -20.98
C PHE A 481 10.49 23.89 -22.50
N PHE A 482 10.79 22.67 -22.97
CA PHE A 482 10.66 22.34 -24.40
C PHE A 482 9.21 22.41 -24.91
N SER A 483 8.24 21.97 -24.10
CA SER A 483 6.82 22.07 -24.46
C SER A 483 6.36 23.52 -24.61
N ASN A 484 6.78 24.40 -23.70
CA ASN A 484 6.44 25.82 -23.76
C ASN A 484 7.07 26.50 -24.98
N ASN A 485 8.32 26.15 -25.32
CA ASN A 485 8.98 26.71 -26.50
C ASN A 485 8.31 26.28 -27.80
N ARG A 486 7.92 25.00 -27.94
CA ARG A 486 7.14 24.54 -29.11
C ARG A 486 5.77 25.22 -29.22
N ALA A 487 5.08 25.41 -28.09
CA ALA A 487 3.79 26.11 -28.10
C ALA A 487 3.95 27.58 -28.53
N ALA A 488 5.02 28.24 -28.11
CA ALA A 488 5.35 29.59 -28.55
C ALA A 488 5.71 29.64 -30.05
N GLU A 489 6.47 28.67 -30.57
CA GLU A 489 6.80 28.57 -32.00
C GLU A 489 5.56 28.38 -32.88
N VAL A 490 4.60 27.54 -32.47
CA VAL A 490 3.34 27.34 -33.21
C VAL A 490 2.47 28.60 -33.21
N GLN A 491 2.42 29.34 -32.09
CA GLN A 491 1.68 30.61 -32.01
C GLN A 491 2.29 31.76 -32.81
N VAL A 492 3.59 31.69 -33.13
CA VAL A 492 4.26 32.68 -33.99
C VAL A 492 4.14 32.30 -35.47
N ALA A 493 3.84 31.04 -35.77
CA ALA A 493 3.66 30.52 -37.13
C ALA A 493 2.21 30.63 -37.66
N GLU A 494 1.23 30.82 -36.77
CA GLU A 494 -0.17 31.19 -37.07
C GLU A 494 -0.32 32.72 -37.11
#